data_AF-A0A821P132-F1
#
_entry.id   AF-A0A821P132-F1
#
_cell.length_a   1.000
_cell.length_b   1.000
_cell.length_c   1.000
_cell.angle_alpha   90.00
_cell.angle_beta   90.00
_cell.angle_gamma   90.00
#
_symmetry.space_group_name_H-M   'P 1'
#
loop_
_entity.id
_entity.type
_entity.pdbx_description
1 polymer ?
#
loop_
_entity_poly.entity_id
_entity_poly.type
_entity_poly.pdbx_seq_one_letter_code
_entity_poly.pdbx_strand_id
1 'polypeptide(L)' 'MPPTFELVVCITAAALFDCTETLEILNRDGLEACKEHQRANLMVPLQTGAGYPLVRSLLALNEATEKQL' A
#
# COMPACT_ATOMS: atom_id res chain seq x y z
N MET A 1 21.92 -7.68 -23.35
CA MET A 1 20.54 -7.58 -22.86
C MET A 1 20.22 -6.09 -22.79
N PRO A 2 19.24 -5.57 -23.54
CA PRO A 2 18.87 -4.16 -23.42
C PRO A 2 18.24 -3.92 -22.04
N PRO A 3 18.41 -2.74 -21.43
CA PRO A 3 17.76 -2.42 -20.17
C PRO A 3 16.25 -2.34 -20.39
N THR A 4 15.50 -3.22 -19.73
CA THR A 4 14.05 -3.11 -19.60
C THR A 4 13.74 -2.02 -18.58
N PHE A 5 13.06 -0.96 -19.00
CA PHE A 5 12.62 0.10 -18.09
C PHE A 5 11.40 -0.42 -17.29
N GLU A 6 11.64 -0.80 -16.04
CA GLU A 6 10.58 -1.19 -15.11
C GLU A 6 10.15 0.02 -14.27
N LEU A 7 8.86 0.37 -14.29
CA LEU A 7 8.32 1.44 -13.45
C LEU A 7 8.18 0.93 -12.02
N VAL A 8 9.01 1.45 -11.12
CA VAL A 8 8.95 1.15 -9.68
C VAL A 8 8.32 2.34 -8.95
N VAL A 9 7.25 2.06 -8.17
CA VAL A 9 6.53 3.09 -7.41
C VAL A 9 6.81 2.95 -5.91
N CYS A 10 7.52 3.91 -5.34
CA CYS A 10 7.67 4.04 -3.89
C CYS A 10 6.48 4.79 -3.29
N ILE A 11 5.69 4.14 -2.44
CA ILE A 11 4.51 4.71 -1.80
C ILE A 11 4.35 4.20 -0.36
N THR A 12 3.72 5.01 0.50
CA THR A 12 3.43 4.62 1.88
C THR A 12 2.21 3.69 1.97
N ALA A 13 2.19 2.81 2.97
CA ALA A 13 1.05 1.91 3.20
C ALA A 13 -0.27 2.66 3.44
N ALA A 14 -0.23 3.77 4.20
CA ALA A 14 -1.40 4.61 4.48
C ALA A 14 -1.97 5.34 3.25
N ALA A 15 -1.22 5.43 2.15
CA ALA A 15 -1.77 5.92 0.88
C ALA A 15 -2.43 4.79 0.07
N LEU A 16 -1.92 3.56 0.15
CA LEU A 16 -2.48 2.40 -0.54
C LEU A 16 -3.68 1.78 0.18
N PHE A 17 -3.72 1.87 1.51
CA PHE A 17 -4.70 1.19 2.34
C PHE A 17 -5.32 2.18 3.33
N ASP A 18 -6.55 1.90 3.74
CA ASP A 18 -7.19 2.62 4.82
C ASP A 18 -6.53 2.23 6.15
N CYS A 19 -5.71 3.14 6.67
CA CYS A 19 -5.04 3.01 7.96
C CYS A 19 -5.62 3.96 9.02
N THR A 20 -6.80 4.56 8.77
CA THR A 20 -7.35 5.63 9.61
C THR A 20 -7.49 5.21 11.07
N GLU A 21 -8.11 4.05 11.32
CA GLU A 21 -8.31 3.54 12.68
C GLU A 21 -6.99 3.31 13.43
N THR A 22 -6.01 2.69 12.77
CA THR A 22 -4.70 2.41 13.36
C THR A 22 -3.94 3.71 13.68
N LEU A 23 -4.05 4.72 12.82
CA LEU A 23 -3.46 6.04 13.02
C LEU A 23 -4.16 6.81 14.16
N GLU A 24 -5.48 6.71 14.27
CA GLU A 24 -6.24 7.29 15.38
C GLU A 24 -5.83 6.68 16.72
N ILE A 25 -5.70 5.35 16.79
CA ILE A 25 -5.24 4.64 18.00
C ILE A 25 -3.80 5.07 18.34
N LEU A 26 -2.92 5.17 17.34
CA LEU A 26 -1.55 5.66 17.57
C LEU A 26 -1.53 7.07 18.15
N ASN A 27 -2.36 7.98 17.62
CA ASN A 27 -2.41 9.36 18.06
C ASN A 27 -3.04 9.52 19.45
N ARG A 28 -4.06 8.71 19.76
CA ARG A 28 -4.82 8.80 21.02
C ARG A 28 -4.17 8.02 22.16
N ASP A 29 -3.78 6.77 21.90
CA ASP A 29 -3.40 5.78 22.91
C ASP A 29 -1.91 5.39 22.84
N GLY A 30 -1.19 5.90 21.83
CA GLY A 30 0.24 5.69 21.67
C GLY A 30 0.61 4.36 20.99
N LEU A 31 1.92 4.11 20.97
CA LEU A 31 2.51 3.03 20.16
C LEU A 31 2.11 1.63 20.62
N GLU A 32 2.06 1.38 21.93
CA GLU A 32 1.77 0.04 22.46
C GLU A 32 0.32 -0.39 22.16
N ALA A 33 -0.65 0.52 22.28
CA ALA A 33 -2.04 0.26 21.91
C ALA A 33 -2.19 -0.02 20.41
N CYS A 34 -1.49 0.75 19.57
CA CYS A 34 -1.46 0.55 18.12
C CYS A 34 -0.89 -0.83 17.76
N LYS A 35 0.19 -1.28 18.42
CA LYS A 35 0.77 -2.61 18.22
C LYS A 35 -0.19 -3.74 18.57
N GLU A 36 -0.85 -3.66 19.73
CA GLU A 36 -1.80 -4.72 20.14
C GLU A 36 -2.99 -4.77 19.18
N HIS A 37 -3.51 -3.61 18.77
CA HIS A 37 -4.58 -3.53 17.77
C HIS A 37 -4.16 -4.17 16.43
N GLN A 38 -2.97 -3.83 15.91
CA GLN A 38 -2.45 -4.46 14.70
C GLN A 38 -2.30 -5.97 14.87
N ARG A 39 -1.79 -6.43 16.02
CA ARG A 39 -1.58 -7.86 16.32
C ARG A 39 -2.88 -8.63 16.34
N ALA A 40 -3.93 -8.07 16.95
CA ALA A 40 -5.27 -8.65 16.96
C ALA A 40 -5.90 -8.72 15.57
N ASN A 41 -5.59 -7.75 14.69
CA ASN A 41 -6.18 -7.61 13.36
C ASN A 41 -5.26 -8.08 12.22
N LEU A 42 -4.17 -8.82 12.50
CA LEU A 42 -3.19 -9.27 11.48
C LEU A 42 -3.80 -10.08 10.32
N MET A 43 -4.90 -10.80 10.59
CA MET A 43 -5.57 -11.64 9.60
C MET A 43 -6.69 -10.90 8.86
N VAL A 44 -6.94 -9.63 9.20
CA VAL A 44 -7.98 -8.80 8.61
C VAL A 44 -7.34 -7.91 7.54
N PRO A 45 -7.63 -8.11 6.24
CA PRO A 45 -7.10 -7.25 5.19
C PRO A 45 -7.63 -5.82 5.35
N LEU A 46 -6.73 -4.85 5.22
CA LEU A 46 -7.12 -3.45 5.16
C LEU A 46 -7.89 -3.15 3.88
N GLN A 47 -8.84 -2.21 3.98
CA GLN A 47 -9.53 -1.70 2.80
C GLN A 47 -8.58 -0.88 1.93
N THR A 48 -8.87 -0.76 0.65
CA THR A 48 -8.06 0.03 -0.27
C THR A 48 -8.21 1.53 0.01
N GLY A 49 -7.09 2.23 0.10
CA GLY A 49 -7.01 3.67 0.27
C GLY A 49 -7.03 4.43 -1.05
N ALA A 50 -6.99 5.77 -0.96
CA ALA A 50 -7.13 6.66 -2.10
C ALA A 50 -6.03 6.52 -3.18
N GLY A 51 -4.81 6.11 -2.79
CA GLY A 51 -3.68 5.93 -3.71
C GLY A 51 -3.72 4.60 -4.48
N TYR A 52 -4.53 3.64 -4.05
CA TYR A 52 -4.60 2.32 -4.64
C TYR A 52 -4.94 2.30 -6.14
N PRO A 53 -6.01 2.97 -6.62
CA PRO A 53 -6.35 2.96 -8.05
C PRO A 53 -5.25 3.59 -8.92
N LEU A 54 -4.57 4.61 -8.41
CA LEU A 54 -3.48 5.27 -9.12
C LEU A 54 -2.28 4.32 -9.29
N VAL A 55 -1.83 3.70 -8.20
CA VAL A 55 -0.67 2.79 -8.25
C VAL A 55 -0.96 1.57 -9.11
N ARG A 56 -2.19 1.02 -9.03
CA ARG A 56 -2.64 -0.05 -9.94
C ARG A 56 -2.53 0.36 -11.41
N SER A 57 -2.96 1.57 -11.75
CA SER A 57 -2.91 2.08 -13.12
C SER A 57 -1.48 2.30 -13.62
N LEU A 58 -0.59 2.79 -12.75
CA LEU A 58 0.83 2.96 -13.06
C LEU A 58 1.52 1.62 -13.30
N LEU A 59 1.30 0.63 -12.42
CA LEU A 59 1.90 -0.70 -12.57
C LEU A 59 1.39 -1.46 -13.80
N ALA A 60 0.15 -1.23 -14.23
CA ALA A 60 -0.38 -1.79 -15.47
C ALA A 60 0.42 -1.35 -16.71
N LEU A 61 1.16 -0.23 -16.65
CA LEU A 61 2.05 0.19 -17.74
C LEU A 61 3.26 -0.75 -17.91
N ASN A 62 3.71 -1.40 -16.84
CA ASN A 62 4.77 -2.41 -16.93
C ASN A 62 4.29 -3.62 -17.75
N GLU A 63 3.07 -4.10 -17.50
CA GLU A 63 2.47 -5.23 -18.23
C GLU A 63 2.25 -4.93 -19.71
N ALA A 64 1.85 -3.69 -20.03
CA ALA A 64 1.68 -3.24 -21.41
C ALA A 64 3.01 -3.20 -22.18
N THR A 65 4.10 -2.86 -21.49
CA THR A 65 5.45 -2.79 -22.07
C THR A 65 6.05 -4.19 -22.28
N GLU A 66 5.77 -5.14 -21.38
CA GLU A 66 6.20 -6.53 -21.51
C GLU A 66 5.53 -7.27 -22.68
N LYS A 67 4.25 -7.00 -22.96
CA LYS A 67 3.51 -7.65 -24.06
C LYS A 67 3.95 -7.26 -25.48
N GLN A 68 4.86 -6.30 -25.63
CA GLN A 68 5.34 -5.82 -26.93
C GLN A 68 6.72 -6.40 -27.34
N LEU A 69 7.26 -7.35 -26.57
CA LEU A 69 8.47 -8.14 -26.87
C LEU A 69 8.10 -9.57 -27.29
#